data_AF-A0A2K9NUU8-F1
#
_entry.id   AF-A0A2K9NUU8-F1
#
_cell.length_a   1.000
_cell.length_b   1.000
_cell.length_c   1.000
_cell.angle_alpha   90.00
_cell.angle_beta   90.00
_cell.angle_gamma   90.00
#
_symmetry.space_group_name_H-M   'P 1'
#
loop_
_entity.id
_entity.type
_entity.pdbx_description
1 polymer ?
#
loop_
_entity_poly.entity_id
_entity_poly.type
_entity_poly.pdbx_seq_one_letter_code
_entity_poly.pdbx_strand_id
1 'polypeptide(L)'
;MTLTTPVPRDQDTVFPGENWFFYWKTSASLWKTKLQEFPGTKIIIPLNWSFHSETGDQFDFGEHRPETNLKKLVEIAQEVGKMVVFFLPVTPAPFLPNGGLPHLLARSIALNGEHMAYGVIDADDHLVKIYSFFDPRVFEAFDKFVKKLGQYFSQATINADVWGIRSGYFKEGQYRSFIEDSSKTFEQAFHRFLQTKKSADETLSPIEERALSFEFNKTIQNLYETNARESIKNNFEGTLDVAFLGAGTDNFLKRLSGTISTVDYSGELYEALAKDIIPSSVLLPHRLKKGVLTRELNDLVANSYLPARLASSAYDHDDINMFQPLSFFKVYERVDGVSSLFQNWNDLHLWPYLKGSFGWSYKVISNDTLKLHENKTPYQEHIHLFHGHDVDRTIFNYILKTFMNGGRVILNRSGLSDEFAKRFETFFLENNLNVEKVHFQTQIQNIALGEGRLVLIEGEGFKEMDKNDYLNFWKTLVETFSLVHVPIQNVDGIDFYWRTRPSSANELKFEEVRRLSLYNPTSYRKKIKMSLTKNFVVYKVIDEINVIVQTYPNEIEIELSPEGSVIVDFGVFS
;
A
#
# COMPACT_ATOMS: atom_id res chain seq x y z
N MET A 1 5.39 0.27 52.64
CA MET A 1 5.07 -0.67 51.54
C MET A 1 4.04 -0.01 50.64
N THR A 2 4.52 0.64 49.59
CA THR A 2 3.70 1.31 48.58
C THR A 2 3.18 0.27 47.60
N LEU A 3 1.86 0.08 47.58
CA LEU A 3 1.14 -0.65 46.53
C LEU A 3 1.29 0.12 45.22
N THR A 4 2.31 -0.20 44.43
CA THR A 4 2.36 0.20 43.03
C THR A 4 1.35 -0.65 42.26
N THR A 5 0.32 0.00 41.73
CA THR A 5 -0.57 -0.53 40.70
C THR A 5 0.27 -1.20 39.61
N PRO A 6 -0.01 -2.45 39.21
CA PRO A 6 0.71 -3.08 38.13
C PRO A 6 0.49 -2.26 36.85
N VAL A 7 1.59 -1.81 36.24
CA VAL A 7 1.57 -1.22 34.90
C VAL A 7 1.22 -2.36 33.93
N PRO A 8 0.14 -2.25 33.12
CA PRO A 8 -0.17 -3.23 32.08
C PRO A 8 1.06 -3.43 31.20
N ARG A 9 1.44 -4.68 30.92
CA ARG A 9 2.54 -4.96 29.97
C ARG A 9 1.97 -4.91 28.57
N ASP A 10 2.75 -4.48 27.57
CA ASP A 10 2.28 -4.39 26.16
C ASP A 10 1.77 -5.74 25.59
N GLN A 11 2.14 -6.86 26.25
CA GLN A 11 1.58 -8.21 26.08
C GLN A 11 0.05 -8.31 26.27
N ASP A 12 -0.60 -7.33 26.89
CA ASP A 12 -2.04 -7.30 27.14
C ASP A 12 -2.85 -6.71 25.96
N THR A 13 -2.19 -6.22 24.91
CA THR A 13 -2.88 -5.72 23.71
C THR A 13 -3.28 -6.89 22.81
N VAL A 14 -4.52 -7.34 22.96
CA VAL A 14 -5.12 -8.45 22.19
C VAL A 14 -5.30 -8.11 20.70
N PHE A 15 -5.26 -6.82 20.38
CA PHE A 15 -5.39 -6.28 19.03
C PHE A 15 -4.17 -5.43 18.63
N PRO A 16 -2.99 -6.01 18.36
CA PRO A 16 -1.85 -5.22 17.92
C PRO A 16 -2.08 -4.68 16.50
N GLY A 17 -1.87 -3.38 16.33
CA GLY A 17 -1.98 -2.73 15.04
C GLY A 17 -3.40 -2.28 14.74
N GLU A 18 -3.82 -2.42 13.48
CA GLU A 18 -5.11 -1.99 12.94
C GLU A 18 -6.11 -3.13 13.15
N ASN A 19 -6.32 -3.47 14.43
CA ASN A 19 -7.36 -4.40 14.85
C ASN A 19 -7.13 -5.88 14.46
N TRP A 20 -5.88 -6.35 14.48
CA TRP A 20 -5.55 -7.77 14.23
C TRP A 20 -5.65 -8.60 15.51
N PHE A 21 -6.33 -9.74 15.50
CA PHE A 21 -6.45 -10.61 16.68
C PHE A 21 -5.43 -11.74 16.67
N PHE A 22 -4.50 -11.73 17.64
CA PHE A 22 -3.46 -12.77 17.75
C PHE A 22 -3.90 -13.88 18.70
N TYR A 23 -4.54 -14.91 18.16
CA TYR A 23 -5.11 -16.02 18.94
C TYR A 23 -4.08 -16.79 19.77
N TRP A 24 -2.81 -16.85 19.35
CA TRP A 24 -1.73 -17.51 20.07
C TRP A 24 -1.17 -16.67 21.23
N LYS A 25 -1.51 -15.38 21.33
CA LYS A 25 -1.14 -14.51 22.45
C LYS A 25 -2.22 -14.43 23.53
N THR A 26 -3.42 -14.94 23.26
CA THR A 26 -4.57 -14.89 24.18
C THR A 26 -5.06 -16.29 24.50
N SER A 27 -5.22 -16.63 25.78
CA SER A 27 -5.79 -17.94 26.15
C SER A 27 -7.15 -18.16 25.51
N ALA A 28 -7.41 -19.38 25.03
CA ALA A 28 -8.67 -19.73 24.36
C ALA A 28 -9.93 -19.51 25.22
N SER A 29 -9.77 -19.46 26.56
CA SER A 29 -10.86 -19.16 27.49
C SER A 29 -11.29 -17.69 27.48
N LEU A 30 -10.41 -16.78 27.04
CA LEU A 30 -10.63 -15.33 27.06
C LEU A 30 -11.06 -14.77 25.69
N TRP A 31 -11.01 -15.59 24.63
CA TRP A 31 -11.33 -15.15 23.26
C TRP A 31 -12.70 -14.46 23.18
N LYS A 32 -13.74 -15.03 23.77
CA LYS A 32 -15.10 -14.45 23.72
C LYS A 32 -15.15 -13.03 24.28
N THR A 33 -14.64 -12.83 25.49
CA THR A 33 -14.60 -11.51 26.14
C THR A 33 -13.80 -10.51 25.31
N LYS A 34 -12.67 -10.94 24.75
CA LYS A 34 -11.81 -10.05 23.95
C LYS A 34 -12.41 -9.70 22.59
N LEU A 35 -13.06 -10.65 21.92
CA LEU A 35 -13.74 -10.38 20.65
C LEU A 35 -15.00 -9.52 20.85
N GLN A 36 -15.61 -9.52 22.04
CA GLN A 36 -16.70 -8.59 22.38
C GLN A 36 -16.23 -7.14 22.50
N GLU A 37 -15.02 -6.91 23.03
CA GLU A 37 -14.41 -5.57 23.16
C GLU A 37 -14.05 -4.96 21.79
N PHE A 38 -14.02 -5.76 20.73
CA PHE A 38 -13.57 -5.34 19.40
C PHE A 38 -14.55 -4.38 18.70
N PRO A 39 -14.08 -3.24 18.17
CA PRO A 39 -14.91 -2.34 17.36
C PRO A 39 -15.12 -2.88 15.94
N GLY A 40 -16.35 -2.82 15.43
CA GLY A 40 -16.67 -3.23 14.04
C GLY A 40 -17.06 -4.71 13.90
N THR A 41 -17.35 -5.15 12.69
CA THR A 41 -17.92 -6.49 12.42
C THR A 41 -16.93 -7.49 11.82
N LYS A 42 -15.84 -7.04 11.20
CA LYS A 42 -14.80 -7.91 10.60
C LYS A 42 -13.54 -7.92 11.46
N ILE A 43 -13.02 -9.10 11.77
CA ILE A 43 -11.81 -9.30 12.57
C ILE A 43 -10.77 -10.01 11.72
N ILE A 44 -9.56 -9.45 11.69
CA ILE A 44 -8.44 -10.03 10.97
C ILE A 44 -7.66 -10.93 11.91
N ILE A 45 -7.41 -12.17 11.48
CA ILE A 45 -6.70 -13.17 12.28
C ILE A 45 -5.54 -13.72 11.44
N PRO A 46 -4.30 -13.29 11.67
CA PRO A 46 -3.16 -13.87 10.95
C PRO A 46 -2.95 -15.33 11.36
N LEU A 47 -2.58 -16.18 10.43
CA LEU A 47 -2.27 -17.58 10.67
C LEU A 47 -0.79 -17.74 11.02
N ASN A 48 -0.51 -18.30 12.20
CA ASN A 48 0.84 -18.48 12.68
C ASN A 48 1.32 -19.92 12.43
N TRP A 49 1.98 -20.16 11.29
CA TRP A 49 2.47 -21.49 10.91
C TRP A 49 3.36 -22.13 11.98
N SER A 50 4.33 -21.39 12.52
CA SER A 50 5.24 -21.90 13.57
C SER A 50 4.55 -22.25 14.89
N PHE A 51 3.35 -21.71 15.13
CA PHE A 51 2.53 -22.08 16.29
C PHE A 51 1.75 -23.38 16.09
N HIS A 52 1.36 -23.66 14.84
CA HIS A 52 0.70 -24.92 14.46
C HIS A 52 1.68 -26.07 14.23
N SER A 53 2.98 -25.79 14.09
CA SER A 53 4.00 -26.82 13.91
C SER A 53 5.37 -26.40 14.42
N GLU A 54 5.98 -27.23 15.27
CA GLU A 54 7.36 -27.04 15.71
C GLU A 54 8.39 -27.58 14.69
N THR A 55 8.01 -28.67 14.00
CA THR A 55 8.90 -29.42 13.09
C THR A 55 8.71 -29.08 11.63
N GLY A 56 7.54 -28.58 11.24
CA GLY A 56 7.11 -28.41 9.85
C GLY A 56 6.39 -29.62 9.25
N ASP A 57 6.28 -30.74 9.98
CA ASP A 57 5.69 -31.99 9.47
C ASP A 57 4.43 -32.45 10.25
N GLN A 58 4.34 -32.10 11.53
CA GLN A 58 3.19 -32.40 12.38
C GLN A 58 2.44 -31.11 12.68
N PHE A 59 1.11 -31.16 12.56
CA PHE A 59 0.25 -29.99 12.69
C PHE A 59 -0.80 -30.22 13.77
N ASP A 60 -1.00 -29.21 14.61
CA ASP A 60 -2.02 -29.19 15.66
C ASP A 60 -3.09 -28.15 15.31
N PHE A 61 -4.35 -28.58 15.24
CA PHE A 61 -5.52 -27.73 14.98
C PHE A 61 -6.58 -27.90 16.09
N GLY A 62 -6.11 -28.09 17.33
CA GLY A 62 -6.91 -28.20 18.53
C GLY A 62 -6.81 -29.55 19.24
N GLU A 63 -5.98 -30.48 18.76
CA GLU A 63 -5.81 -31.80 19.37
C GLU A 63 -5.00 -31.71 20.68
N HIS A 64 -3.99 -30.85 20.74
CA HIS A 64 -3.09 -30.72 21.89
C HIS A 64 -3.20 -29.35 22.57
N ARG A 65 -3.27 -28.26 21.80
CA ARG A 65 -3.38 -26.90 22.34
C ARG A 65 -4.74 -26.31 22.00
N PRO A 66 -5.52 -25.81 22.99
CA PRO A 66 -6.81 -25.23 22.69
C PRO A 66 -6.69 -23.96 21.84
N GLU A 67 -5.57 -23.25 21.92
CA GLU A 67 -5.30 -22.06 21.11
C GLU A 67 -5.13 -22.36 19.62
N THR A 68 -4.79 -23.59 19.21
CA THR A 68 -4.66 -23.94 17.79
C THR A 68 -6.00 -24.30 17.13
N ASN A 69 -7.11 -24.33 17.90
CA ASN A 69 -8.42 -24.66 17.39
C ASN A 69 -9.09 -23.46 16.69
N LEU A 70 -8.84 -23.33 15.38
CA LEU A 70 -9.36 -22.23 14.57
C LEU A 70 -10.89 -22.32 14.36
N LYS A 71 -11.47 -23.53 14.32
CA LYS A 71 -12.93 -23.70 14.24
C LYS A 71 -13.62 -23.06 15.44
N LYS A 72 -13.17 -23.40 16.65
CA LYS A 72 -13.70 -22.84 17.90
C LYS A 72 -13.57 -21.32 17.92
N LEU A 73 -12.47 -20.78 17.42
CA LEU A 73 -12.27 -19.33 17.33
C LEU A 73 -13.31 -18.67 16.40
N VAL A 74 -13.57 -19.25 15.24
CA VAL A 74 -14.60 -18.76 14.30
C VAL A 74 -15.99 -18.84 14.91
N GLU A 75 -16.34 -19.95 15.57
CA GLU A 75 -17.63 -20.11 16.26
C GLU A 75 -17.83 -19.04 17.34
N ILE A 76 -16.80 -18.81 18.18
CA ILE A 76 -16.86 -17.76 19.21
C ILE A 76 -17.01 -16.38 18.58
N ALA A 77 -16.29 -16.08 17.50
CA ALA A 77 -16.41 -14.80 16.79
C ALA A 77 -17.84 -14.60 16.25
N GLN A 78 -18.44 -15.64 15.66
CA GLN A 78 -19.82 -15.61 15.17
C GLN A 78 -20.83 -15.39 16.32
N GLU A 79 -20.65 -16.04 17.46
CA GLU A 79 -21.50 -15.85 18.65
C GLU A 79 -21.52 -14.39 19.14
N VAL A 80 -20.44 -13.64 18.91
CA VAL A 80 -20.32 -12.23 19.31
C VAL A 80 -20.59 -11.26 18.14
N GLY A 81 -21.14 -11.76 17.03
CA GLY A 81 -21.54 -10.97 15.87
C GLY A 81 -20.37 -10.48 15.02
N LYS A 82 -19.28 -11.25 14.97
CA LYS A 82 -18.06 -10.90 14.23
C LYS A 82 -17.79 -11.92 13.12
N MET A 83 -17.32 -11.42 11.99
CA MET A 83 -16.86 -12.20 10.84
C MET A 83 -15.34 -12.29 10.86
N VAL A 84 -14.80 -13.48 10.64
CA VAL A 84 -13.35 -13.72 10.65
C VAL A 84 -12.82 -13.66 9.22
N VAL A 85 -11.73 -12.94 9.04
CA VAL A 85 -10.89 -12.97 7.84
C VAL A 85 -9.50 -13.44 8.24
N PHE A 86 -9.02 -14.52 7.66
CA PHE A 86 -7.70 -15.06 7.94
C PHE A 86 -6.64 -14.45 7.02
N PHE A 87 -5.51 -14.05 7.59
CA PHE A 87 -4.33 -13.64 6.82
C PHE A 87 -3.28 -14.76 6.87
N LEU A 88 -2.98 -15.36 5.73
CA LEU A 88 -1.94 -16.39 5.59
C LEU A 88 -0.64 -15.76 5.09
N PRO A 89 0.43 -15.68 5.90
CA PRO A 89 1.73 -15.26 5.40
C PRO A 89 2.25 -16.19 4.29
N VAL A 90 2.46 -15.63 3.09
CA VAL A 90 3.10 -16.32 1.96
C VAL A 90 4.55 -15.88 1.75
N THR A 91 4.99 -14.88 2.51
CA THR A 91 6.38 -14.42 2.64
C THR A 91 6.72 -14.28 4.14
N PRO A 92 8.00 -14.06 4.53
CA PRO A 92 8.35 -13.93 5.94
C PRO A 92 7.58 -12.81 6.63
N ALA A 93 6.89 -13.14 7.73
CA ALA A 93 6.10 -12.19 8.52
C ALA A 93 6.92 -11.64 9.71
N PRO A 94 7.29 -10.35 9.72
CA PRO A 94 8.24 -9.81 10.70
C PRO A 94 7.69 -9.73 12.13
N PHE A 95 6.37 -9.80 12.31
CA PHE A 95 5.72 -9.82 13.63
C PHE A 95 5.66 -11.22 14.26
N LEU A 96 6.12 -12.24 13.54
CA LEU A 96 6.23 -13.61 14.02
C LEU A 96 7.70 -13.98 14.28
N PRO A 97 8.00 -14.77 15.33
CA PRO A 97 9.34 -15.30 15.52
C PRO A 97 9.84 -16.04 14.28
N ASN A 98 11.13 -15.86 13.95
CA ASN A 98 11.78 -16.42 12.77
C ASN A 98 11.07 -16.11 11.43
N GLY A 99 10.33 -15.00 11.34
CA GLY A 99 9.55 -14.67 10.16
C GLY A 99 8.34 -15.58 9.93
N GLY A 100 7.90 -16.32 10.96
CA GLY A 100 6.79 -17.28 10.88
C GLY A 100 7.23 -18.73 10.60
N LEU A 101 8.52 -18.99 10.41
CA LEU A 101 9.02 -20.35 10.19
C LEU A 101 9.05 -21.18 11.49
N PRO A 102 8.65 -22.47 11.43
CA PRO A 102 8.94 -23.44 12.48
C PRO A 102 10.43 -23.45 12.86
N HIS A 103 10.73 -23.60 14.14
CA HIS A 103 12.08 -23.44 14.67
C HIS A 103 13.12 -24.35 13.99
N LEU A 104 12.77 -25.60 13.66
CA LEU A 104 13.70 -26.54 13.02
C LEU A 104 14.01 -26.23 11.55
N LEU A 105 13.20 -25.38 10.91
CA LEU A 105 13.39 -24.92 9.53
C LEU A 105 14.17 -23.59 9.47
N ALA A 106 14.19 -22.81 10.55
CA ALA A 106 14.87 -21.52 10.65
C ALA A 106 16.41 -21.68 10.76
N ARG A 107 17.06 -22.12 9.67
CA ARG A 107 18.51 -22.44 9.63
C ARG A 107 19.36 -21.42 8.89
N SER A 108 18.88 -20.95 7.74
CA SER A 108 19.60 -20.02 6.87
C SER A 108 19.06 -18.61 7.05
N ILE A 109 19.84 -17.71 7.65
CA ILE A 109 19.45 -16.30 7.81
C ILE A 109 19.42 -15.65 6.42
N ALA A 110 18.34 -14.89 6.15
CA ALA A 110 18.23 -14.11 4.92
C ALA A 110 19.11 -12.85 5.00
N LEU A 111 19.68 -12.45 3.87
CA LEU A 111 20.48 -11.22 3.76
C LEU A 111 19.76 -10.20 2.87
N ASN A 112 19.85 -8.92 3.21
CA ASN A 112 19.35 -7.84 2.39
C ASN A 112 20.28 -7.54 1.20
N GLY A 113 19.89 -6.62 0.32
CA GLY A 113 20.70 -6.22 -0.84
C GLY A 113 22.08 -5.62 -0.49
N GLU A 114 22.30 -5.24 0.77
CA GLU A 114 23.58 -4.79 1.32
C GLU A 114 24.38 -5.93 1.98
N HIS A 115 23.94 -7.18 1.81
CA HIS A 115 24.51 -8.39 2.40
C HIS A 115 24.53 -8.40 3.94
N MET A 116 23.64 -7.63 4.56
CA MET A 116 23.44 -7.63 6.01
C MET A 116 22.29 -8.56 6.40
N ALA A 117 22.41 -9.20 7.56
CA ALA A 117 21.34 -10.04 8.09
C ALA A 117 20.05 -9.23 8.29
N TYR A 118 18.93 -9.73 7.75
CA TYR A 118 17.63 -9.12 7.97
C TYR A 118 17.21 -9.24 9.44
N GLY A 119 17.11 -8.09 10.09
CA GLY A 119 16.63 -7.95 11.45
C GLY A 119 15.53 -6.89 11.52
N VAL A 120 14.45 -7.20 12.22
CA VAL A 120 13.33 -6.28 12.44
C VAL A 120 13.07 -6.17 13.94
N ILE A 121 12.77 -4.97 14.43
CA ILE A 121 12.42 -4.76 15.85
C ILE A 121 10.90 -4.87 15.99
N ASP A 122 10.43 -5.76 16.86
CA ASP A 122 9.01 -5.90 17.14
C ASP A 122 8.47 -4.80 18.07
N ALA A 123 7.20 -4.89 18.47
CA ALA A 123 6.57 -3.93 19.36
C ALA A 123 7.10 -3.99 20.81
N ASP A 124 7.75 -5.10 21.18
CA ASP A 124 8.33 -5.34 22.50
C ASP A 124 9.83 -5.00 22.53
N ASP A 125 10.32 -4.30 21.48
CA ASP A 125 11.72 -3.94 21.26
C ASP A 125 12.69 -5.15 21.16
N HIS A 126 12.18 -6.33 20.78
CA HIS A 126 13.00 -7.51 20.48
C HIS A 126 13.43 -7.57 19.01
N LEU A 127 14.64 -8.09 18.78
CA LEU A 127 15.16 -8.35 17.43
C LEU A 127 14.61 -9.67 16.89
N VAL A 128 13.76 -9.58 15.87
CA VAL A 128 13.29 -10.70 15.06
C VAL A 128 14.19 -10.89 13.86
N LYS A 129 14.74 -12.10 13.69
CA LYS A 129 15.55 -12.47 12.53
C LYS A 129 14.68 -13.06 11.43
N ILE A 130 14.96 -12.67 10.19
CA ILE A 130 14.32 -13.25 9.01
C ILE A 130 15.22 -14.32 8.40
N TYR A 131 14.61 -15.42 7.96
CA TYR A 131 15.28 -16.59 7.40
C TYR A 131 14.88 -16.78 5.93
N SER A 132 15.74 -17.44 5.17
CA SER A 132 15.59 -17.62 3.72
C SER A 132 14.43 -18.56 3.38
N PHE A 133 13.52 -18.08 2.53
CA PHE A 133 12.43 -18.88 1.94
C PHE A 133 12.87 -19.61 0.65
N PHE A 134 14.12 -19.47 0.23
CA PHE A 134 14.71 -20.16 -0.92
C PHE A 134 15.22 -21.56 -0.57
N ASP A 135 15.19 -21.96 0.70
CA ASP A 135 15.50 -23.32 1.11
C ASP A 135 14.37 -24.27 0.67
N PRO A 136 14.64 -25.31 -0.15
CA PRO A 136 13.61 -26.24 -0.61
C PRO A 136 12.82 -26.90 0.52
N ARG A 137 13.46 -27.14 1.68
CA ARG A 137 12.82 -27.76 2.84
C ARG A 137 11.74 -26.87 3.44
N VAL A 138 11.94 -25.54 3.38
CA VAL A 138 10.96 -24.56 3.84
C VAL A 138 9.72 -24.62 2.94
N PHE A 139 9.92 -24.64 1.62
CA PHE A 139 8.81 -24.76 0.67
C PHE A 139 8.05 -26.09 0.81
N GLU A 140 8.76 -27.22 0.91
CA GLU A 140 8.14 -28.54 1.09
C GLU A 140 7.32 -28.62 2.40
N ALA A 141 7.82 -28.03 3.48
CA ALA A 141 7.09 -28.00 4.74
C ALA A 141 5.88 -27.04 4.69
N PHE A 142 6.02 -25.89 4.03
CA PHE A 142 4.92 -24.96 3.79
C PHE A 142 3.81 -25.62 2.96
N ASP A 143 4.17 -26.37 1.91
CA ASP A 143 3.24 -27.15 1.08
C ASP A 143 2.41 -28.13 1.92
N LYS A 144 3.06 -28.89 2.80
CA LYS A 144 2.36 -29.79 3.73
C LYS A 144 1.42 -29.01 4.65
N PHE A 145 1.86 -27.87 5.16
CA PHE A 145 1.06 -27.03 6.05
C PHE A 145 -0.21 -26.53 5.36
N VAL A 146 -0.11 -25.88 4.20
CA VAL A 146 -1.29 -25.32 3.51
C VAL A 146 -2.26 -26.40 3.05
N LYS A 147 -1.77 -27.59 2.64
CA LYS A 147 -2.61 -28.74 2.32
C LYS A 147 -3.36 -29.25 3.55
N LYS A 148 -2.69 -29.33 4.70
CA LYS A 148 -3.32 -29.76 5.95
C LYS A 148 -4.31 -28.73 6.47
N LEU A 149 -3.98 -27.44 6.37
CA LEU A 149 -4.88 -26.34 6.68
C LEU A 149 -6.15 -26.39 5.81
N GLY A 150 -6.01 -26.54 4.49
CA GLY A 150 -7.16 -26.66 3.58
C GLY A 150 -8.03 -27.89 3.84
N GLN A 151 -7.41 -29.04 4.17
CA GLN A 151 -8.12 -30.24 4.62
C GLN A 151 -8.91 -29.98 5.90
N TYR A 152 -8.28 -29.35 6.89
CA TYR A 152 -8.92 -28.98 8.15
C TYR A 152 -10.10 -28.03 7.92
N PHE A 153 -9.94 -26.95 7.15
CA PHE A 153 -11.02 -26.00 6.83
C PHE A 153 -12.23 -26.70 6.20
N SER A 154 -11.96 -27.62 5.27
CA SER A 154 -13.01 -28.40 4.59
C SER A 154 -13.74 -29.35 5.55
N GLN A 155 -13.01 -30.09 6.39
CA GLN A 155 -13.58 -31.05 7.34
C GLN A 155 -14.33 -30.36 8.50
N ALA A 156 -13.78 -29.24 8.97
CA ALA A 156 -14.31 -28.42 10.05
C ALA A 156 -15.48 -27.52 9.60
N THR A 157 -15.75 -27.44 8.28
CA THR A 157 -16.72 -26.57 7.63
C THR A 157 -16.53 -25.10 8.00
N ILE A 158 -15.28 -24.63 7.97
CA ILE A 158 -14.95 -23.23 8.25
C ILE A 158 -15.22 -22.41 6.99
N ASN A 159 -16.25 -21.56 7.06
CA ASN A 159 -16.63 -20.64 5.97
C ASN A 159 -16.10 -19.22 6.24
N ALA A 160 -14.78 -19.11 6.36
CA ALA A 160 -14.09 -17.84 6.54
C ALA A 160 -13.14 -17.60 5.37
N ASP A 161 -13.01 -16.35 4.97
CA ASP A 161 -12.13 -15.94 3.87
C ASP A 161 -10.67 -16.02 4.32
N VAL A 162 -9.80 -16.45 3.41
CA VAL A 162 -8.35 -16.51 3.60
C VAL A 162 -7.69 -15.66 2.52
N TRP A 163 -6.96 -14.65 2.96
CA TRP A 163 -6.10 -13.83 2.11
C TRP A 163 -4.64 -14.20 2.33
N GLY A 164 -3.91 -14.49 1.26
CA GLY A 164 -2.46 -14.52 1.32
C GLY A 164 -1.92 -13.13 1.61
N ILE A 165 -0.94 -13.00 2.50
CA ILE A 165 -0.27 -11.72 2.75
C ILE A 165 1.20 -11.79 2.37
N ARG A 166 1.62 -10.82 1.56
CA ARG A 166 3.01 -10.54 1.23
C ARG A 166 3.44 -9.45 2.18
N SER A 167 4.35 -9.81 3.08
CA SER A 167 4.90 -8.93 4.08
C SER A 167 6.09 -8.19 3.52
N GLY A 168 6.13 -6.87 3.71
CA GLY A 168 7.22 -6.02 3.26
C GLY A 168 7.31 -4.71 4.02
N TYR A 169 8.11 -3.79 3.50
CA TYR A 169 8.39 -2.47 4.06
C TYR A 169 8.71 -1.47 2.96
N PHE A 170 8.72 -0.18 3.28
CA PHE A 170 9.16 0.86 2.33
C PHE A 170 10.64 1.15 2.48
N LYS A 171 11.34 1.20 1.34
CA LYS A 171 12.70 1.73 1.21
C LYS A 171 12.74 2.64 -0.01
N GLU A 172 13.16 3.89 0.17
CA GLU A 172 13.31 4.87 -0.91
C GLU A 172 12.05 5.03 -1.79
N GLY A 173 10.87 5.02 -1.17
CA GLY A 173 9.62 5.17 -1.93
C GLY A 173 9.13 3.89 -2.63
N GLN A 174 9.77 2.75 -2.38
CA GLN A 174 9.45 1.47 -3.01
C GLN A 174 9.11 0.41 -1.97
N TYR A 175 8.08 -0.37 -2.27
CA TYR A 175 7.74 -1.54 -1.48
C TYR A 175 8.76 -2.65 -1.72
N ARG A 176 9.33 -3.17 -0.64
CA ARG A 176 10.30 -4.26 -0.62
C ARG A 176 9.74 -5.40 0.20
N SER A 177 9.66 -6.58 -0.41
CA SER A 177 9.18 -7.79 0.26
C SER A 177 10.28 -8.36 1.16
N PHE A 178 9.91 -8.88 2.34
CA PHE A 178 10.85 -9.62 3.19
C PHE A 178 11.33 -10.93 2.58
N ILE A 179 10.74 -11.37 1.45
CA ILE A 179 11.24 -12.54 0.72
C ILE A 179 12.55 -12.25 0.00
N GLU A 180 12.87 -11.00 -0.32
CA GLU A 180 14.12 -10.65 -1.00
C GLU A 180 15.32 -11.18 -0.20
N ASP A 181 16.23 -11.89 -0.86
CA ASP A 181 17.35 -12.55 -0.20
C ASP A 181 18.62 -12.44 -1.05
N SER A 182 19.75 -12.25 -0.39
CA SER A 182 21.11 -12.30 -0.96
C SER A 182 22.01 -13.26 -0.19
N SER A 183 21.42 -14.19 0.57
CA SER A 183 22.13 -15.24 1.29
C SER A 183 22.74 -16.28 0.34
N LYS A 184 23.67 -17.08 0.86
CA LYS A 184 24.23 -18.23 0.14
C LYS A 184 23.16 -19.21 -0.34
N THR A 185 22.05 -19.35 0.39
CA THR A 185 20.94 -20.22 0.00
C THR A 185 20.24 -19.67 -1.24
N PHE A 186 20.01 -18.36 -1.29
CA PHE A 186 19.54 -17.68 -2.50
C PHE A 186 20.53 -17.84 -3.66
N GLU A 187 21.81 -17.52 -3.47
CA GLU A 187 22.83 -17.58 -4.53
C GLU A 187 22.92 -18.97 -5.18
N GLN A 188 22.88 -20.04 -4.36
CA GLN A 188 22.91 -21.41 -4.85
C GLN A 188 21.66 -21.76 -5.67
N ALA A 189 20.48 -21.33 -5.23
CA ALA A 189 19.23 -21.56 -5.93
C ALA A 189 19.15 -20.75 -7.23
N PHE A 190 19.57 -19.48 -7.18
CA PHE A 190 19.62 -18.60 -8.34
C PHE A 190 20.62 -19.08 -9.38
N HIS A 191 21.78 -19.60 -8.98
CA HIS A 191 22.74 -20.18 -9.92
C HIS A 191 22.15 -21.37 -10.71
N ARG A 192 21.37 -22.23 -10.06
CA ARG A 192 20.65 -23.34 -10.73
C ARG A 192 19.57 -22.81 -11.70
N PHE A 193 18.88 -21.75 -11.32
CA PHE A 193 17.91 -21.07 -12.19
C PHE A 193 18.60 -20.52 -13.45
N LEU A 194 19.74 -19.83 -13.28
CA LEU A 194 20.54 -19.33 -14.40
C LEU A 194 21.03 -20.44 -15.32
N GLN A 195 21.52 -21.57 -14.77
CA GLN A 195 21.93 -22.73 -15.58
C GLN A 195 20.79 -23.28 -16.44
N THR A 196 19.55 -23.17 -15.99
CA THR A 196 18.36 -23.64 -16.72
C THR A 196 17.94 -22.67 -17.83
N LYS A 197 18.19 -21.37 -17.64
CA LYS A 197 17.80 -20.29 -18.59
C LYS A 197 18.87 -20.00 -19.64
N LYS A 198 20.14 -20.31 -19.37
CA LYS A 198 21.25 -20.06 -20.29
C LYS A 198 21.35 -21.13 -21.38
N SER A 199 21.61 -20.69 -22.61
CA SER A 199 22.30 -21.51 -23.61
C SER A 199 23.78 -21.59 -23.22
N ALA A 200 24.45 -22.71 -23.49
CA ALA A 200 25.73 -23.09 -22.85
C ALA A 200 26.91 -22.09 -22.94
N ASP A 201 26.84 -21.02 -23.76
CA ASP A 201 27.95 -20.07 -24.01
C ASP A 201 27.61 -18.57 -23.84
N GLU A 202 26.44 -18.20 -23.29
CA GLU A 202 26.10 -16.77 -23.11
C GLU A 202 26.60 -16.18 -21.77
N THR A 203 27.50 -15.19 -21.88
CA THR A 203 27.85 -14.29 -20.78
C THR A 203 26.76 -13.24 -20.60
N LEU A 204 26.08 -13.25 -19.45
CA LEU A 204 25.07 -12.26 -19.11
C LEU A 204 25.73 -10.93 -18.75
N SER A 205 25.14 -9.84 -19.21
CA SER A 205 25.46 -8.51 -18.71
C SER A 205 24.96 -8.34 -17.26
N PRO A 206 25.55 -7.43 -16.46
CA PRO A 206 25.07 -7.15 -15.11
C PRO A 206 23.61 -6.69 -15.03
N ILE A 207 23.11 -6.05 -16.10
CA ILE A 207 21.73 -5.58 -16.21
C ILE A 207 20.78 -6.78 -16.37
N GLU A 208 21.12 -7.72 -17.25
CA GLU A 208 20.34 -8.93 -17.48
C GLU A 208 20.34 -9.82 -16.24
N GLU A 209 21.48 -9.96 -15.55
CA GLU A 209 21.57 -10.73 -14.32
C GLU A 209 20.66 -10.15 -13.22
N ARG A 210 20.61 -8.82 -13.10
CA ARG A 210 19.70 -8.14 -12.15
C ARG A 210 18.23 -8.34 -12.51
N ALA A 211 17.88 -8.27 -13.79
CA ALA A 211 16.52 -8.57 -14.26
C ALA A 211 16.12 -10.03 -13.98
N LEU A 212 17.02 -10.98 -14.23
CA LEU A 212 16.80 -12.40 -13.96
C LEU A 212 16.71 -12.70 -12.46
N SER A 213 17.49 -12.01 -11.62
CA SER A 213 17.39 -12.09 -10.16
C SER A 213 16.01 -11.62 -9.68
N PHE A 214 15.50 -10.52 -10.23
CA PHE A 214 14.14 -10.07 -9.96
C PHE A 214 13.08 -11.07 -10.42
N GLU A 215 13.20 -11.60 -11.65
CA GLU A 215 12.32 -12.67 -12.17
C GLU A 215 12.32 -13.89 -11.25
N PHE A 216 13.49 -14.30 -10.76
CA PHE A 216 13.63 -15.44 -9.88
C PHE A 216 12.95 -15.22 -8.52
N ASN A 217 13.15 -14.06 -7.89
CA ASN A 217 12.46 -13.68 -6.65
C ASN A 217 10.93 -13.76 -6.83
N LYS A 218 10.42 -13.15 -7.90
CA LYS A 218 8.97 -13.16 -8.23
C LYS A 218 8.45 -14.57 -8.50
N THR A 219 9.26 -15.42 -9.15
CA THR A 219 8.90 -16.82 -9.42
C THR A 219 8.73 -17.62 -8.13
N ILE A 220 9.66 -17.49 -7.19
CA ILE A 220 9.58 -18.16 -5.89
C ILE A 220 8.39 -17.62 -5.09
N GLN A 221 8.18 -16.31 -5.05
CA GLN A 221 7.02 -15.72 -4.40
C GLN A 221 5.69 -16.26 -4.96
N ASN A 222 5.55 -16.28 -6.29
CA ASN A 222 4.38 -16.82 -6.97
C ASN A 222 4.17 -18.32 -6.69
N LEU A 223 5.23 -19.08 -6.44
CA LEU A 223 5.14 -20.49 -6.10
C LEU A 223 4.45 -20.70 -4.74
N TYR A 224 4.82 -19.94 -3.71
CA TYR A 224 4.14 -19.97 -2.41
C TYR A 224 2.66 -19.53 -2.53
N GLU A 225 2.39 -18.47 -3.29
CA GLU A 225 1.03 -17.97 -3.54
C GLU A 225 0.14 -19.00 -4.26
N THR A 226 0.66 -19.60 -5.33
CA THR A 226 -0.07 -20.59 -6.13
C THR A 226 -0.38 -21.82 -5.29
N ASN A 227 0.58 -22.28 -4.49
CA ASN A 227 0.38 -23.43 -3.63
C ASN A 227 -0.68 -23.19 -2.55
N ALA A 228 -0.67 -22.00 -1.92
CA ALA A 228 -1.70 -21.62 -0.96
C ALA A 228 -3.09 -21.58 -1.62
N ARG A 229 -3.21 -20.98 -2.82
CA ARG A 229 -4.45 -20.91 -3.59
C ARG A 229 -5.00 -22.30 -3.93
N GLU A 230 -4.16 -23.19 -4.45
CA GLU A 230 -4.56 -24.55 -4.85
C GLU A 230 -4.95 -25.43 -3.66
N SER A 231 -4.30 -25.23 -2.52
CA SER A 231 -4.52 -26.04 -1.32
C SER A 231 -5.76 -25.61 -0.53
N ILE A 232 -6.01 -24.30 -0.41
CA ILE A 232 -7.11 -23.72 0.36
C ILE A 232 -8.39 -23.58 -0.50
N LYS A 233 -8.25 -23.48 -1.82
CA LYS A 233 -9.34 -23.51 -2.81
C LYS A 233 -10.38 -22.42 -2.56
N ASN A 234 -11.63 -22.81 -2.29
CA ASN A 234 -12.80 -21.92 -2.25
C ASN A 234 -12.73 -20.86 -1.15
N ASN A 235 -11.91 -21.08 -0.11
CA ASN A 235 -11.70 -20.08 0.93
C ASN A 235 -10.61 -19.07 0.59
N PHE A 236 -9.84 -19.25 -0.50
CA PHE A 236 -8.72 -18.36 -0.84
C PHE A 236 -9.17 -17.24 -1.79
N GLU A 237 -9.23 -16.01 -1.27
CA GLU A 237 -9.76 -14.86 -2.01
C GLU A 237 -8.71 -14.16 -2.89
N GLY A 238 -7.44 -14.26 -2.51
CA GLY A 238 -6.35 -13.62 -3.24
C GLY A 238 -5.15 -13.30 -2.36
N THR A 239 -4.25 -12.47 -2.88
CA THR A 239 -3.03 -12.04 -2.19
C THR A 239 -3.03 -10.53 -2.02
N LEU A 240 -2.66 -10.05 -0.83
CA LEU A 240 -2.55 -8.63 -0.46
C LEU A 240 -1.11 -8.31 -0.06
N ASP A 241 -0.67 -7.10 -0.40
CA ASP A 241 0.60 -6.55 0.11
C ASP A 241 0.37 -5.82 1.43
N VAL A 242 1.24 -6.08 2.41
CA VAL A 242 1.20 -5.47 3.74
C VAL A 242 2.57 -4.85 4.04
N ALA A 243 2.60 -3.53 4.19
CA ALA A 243 3.79 -2.78 4.59
C ALA A 243 3.81 -2.57 6.10
N PHE A 244 4.85 -3.09 6.75
CA PHE A 244 5.03 -2.93 8.19
C PHE A 244 5.78 -1.64 8.51
N LEU A 245 5.10 -0.75 9.25
CA LEU A 245 5.64 0.56 9.59
C LEU A 245 6.88 0.42 10.49
N GLY A 246 7.93 1.18 10.19
CA GLY A 246 9.18 1.18 10.94
C GLY A 246 10.06 -0.05 10.73
N ALA A 247 9.75 -0.90 9.74
CA ALA A 247 10.52 -2.12 9.48
C ALA A 247 11.68 -1.95 8.49
N GLY A 248 11.75 -0.80 7.80
CA GLY A 248 12.86 -0.48 6.89
C GLY A 248 14.20 -0.34 7.62
N THR A 249 15.30 -0.58 6.90
CA THR A 249 16.67 -0.56 7.45
C THR A 249 17.04 0.79 8.09
N ASP A 250 16.61 1.90 7.49
CA ASP A 250 16.87 3.24 8.03
C ASP A 250 16.11 3.47 9.33
N ASN A 251 14.86 3.00 9.37
CA ASN A 251 14.01 3.08 10.56
C ASN A 251 14.49 2.13 11.66
N PHE A 252 15.03 0.97 11.31
CA PHE A 252 15.71 0.08 12.25
C PHE A 252 16.84 0.80 12.98
N LEU A 253 17.72 1.49 12.25
CA LEU A 253 18.82 2.26 12.86
C LEU A 253 18.30 3.44 13.69
N LYS A 254 17.31 4.20 13.20
CA LYS A 254 16.68 5.29 13.95
C LYS A 254 15.98 4.81 15.23
N ARG A 255 15.38 3.61 15.21
CA ARG A 255 14.75 2.99 16.39
C ARG A 255 15.80 2.60 17.42
N LEU A 256 16.92 2.00 16.99
CA LEU A 256 18.03 1.67 17.89
C LEU A 256 18.68 2.91 18.52
N SER A 257 18.81 4.01 17.76
CA SER A 257 19.38 5.27 18.26
C SER A 257 18.37 6.12 19.05
N GLY A 258 17.08 5.78 19.03
CA GLY A 258 16.01 6.56 19.66
C GLY A 258 15.70 7.88 18.95
N THR A 259 16.11 8.04 17.68
CA THR A 259 15.90 9.27 16.90
C THR A 259 14.67 9.23 15.99
N ILE A 260 13.91 8.14 16.00
CA ILE A 260 12.70 8.02 15.17
C ILE A 260 11.58 8.93 15.68
N SER A 261 10.87 9.58 14.75
CA SER A 261 9.74 10.47 15.04
C SER A 261 8.42 9.86 14.57
N THR A 262 7.29 10.39 15.04
CA THR A 262 5.96 9.98 14.56
C THR A 262 5.76 10.29 13.07
N VAL A 263 6.35 11.39 12.60
CA VAL A 263 6.29 11.84 11.21
C VAL A 263 6.90 10.80 10.26
N ASP A 264 7.94 10.08 10.69
CA ASP A 264 8.53 8.99 9.89
C ASP A 264 7.48 7.89 9.60
N TYR A 265 6.66 7.52 10.61
CA TYR A 265 5.62 6.51 10.45
C TYR A 265 4.41 7.00 9.66
N SER A 266 3.97 8.24 9.88
CA SER A 266 2.88 8.86 9.12
C SER A 266 3.23 8.94 7.63
N GLY A 267 4.48 9.27 7.29
CA GLY A 267 4.97 9.24 5.91
C GLY A 267 4.85 7.87 5.25
N GLU A 268 5.30 6.79 5.92
CA GLU A 268 5.16 5.42 5.41
C GLU A 268 3.69 4.98 5.31
N LEU A 269 2.86 5.39 6.27
CA LEU A 269 1.42 5.12 6.27
C LEU A 269 0.76 5.71 5.01
N TYR A 270 0.98 7.00 4.75
CA TYR A 270 0.39 7.65 3.58
C TYR A 270 0.91 7.09 2.26
N GLU A 271 2.19 6.73 2.22
CA GLU A 271 2.77 6.07 1.06
C GLU A 271 2.13 4.71 0.78
N ALA A 272 1.90 3.90 1.83
CA ALA A 272 1.18 2.63 1.71
C ALA A 272 -0.19 2.82 1.06
N LEU A 273 -0.96 3.79 1.57
CA LEU A 273 -2.30 4.08 1.06
C LEU A 273 -2.28 4.56 -0.40
N ALA A 274 -1.31 5.39 -0.78
CA ALA A 274 -1.14 5.87 -2.16
C ALA A 274 -0.71 4.75 -3.12
N LYS A 275 0.02 3.74 -2.63
CA LYS A 275 0.51 2.60 -3.43
C LYS A 275 -0.40 1.38 -3.40
N ASP A 276 -1.59 1.50 -2.83
CA ASP A 276 -2.53 0.39 -2.69
C ASP A 276 -1.96 -0.78 -1.85
N ILE A 277 -1.29 -0.45 -0.75
CA ILE A 277 -0.67 -1.42 0.15
C ILE A 277 -1.28 -1.24 1.54
N ILE A 278 -1.54 -2.34 2.26
CA ILE A 278 -2.10 -2.29 3.62
C ILE A 278 -0.97 -1.88 4.58
N PRO A 279 -1.04 -0.69 5.21
CA PRO A 279 -0.09 -0.33 6.26
C PRO A 279 -0.41 -1.13 7.52
N SER A 280 0.63 -1.57 8.23
CA SER A 280 0.47 -2.18 9.55
C SER A 280 1.43 -1.63 10.58
N SER A 281 0.88 -1.18 11.71
CA SER A 281 1.64 -0.70 12.86
C SER A 281 1.94 -1.81 13.89
N VAL A 282 1.70 -3.09 13.60
CA VAL A 282 1.88 -4.20 14.56
C VAL A 282 3.29 -4.24 15.18
N LEU A 283 4.32 -3.78 14.47
CA LEU A 283 5.70 -3.73 14.96
C LEU A 283 6.01 -2.50 15.85
N LEU A 284 5.10 -1.54 15.92
CA LEU A 284 5.30 -0.33 16.70
C LEU A 284 4.89 -0.56 18.17
N PRO A 285 5.75 -0.18 19.13
CA PRO A 285 5.40 -0.18 20.55
C PRO A 285 4.16 0.67 20.85
N HIS A 286 3.33 0.25 21.80
CA HIS A 286 2.08 0.97 22.15
C HIS A 286 2.35 2.40 22.64
N ARG A 287 3.50 2.65 23.28
CA ARG A 287 3.94 4.01 23.67
C ARG A 287 4.06 4.98 22.49
N LEU A 288 4.39 4.49 21.30
CA LEU A 288 4.50 5.30 20.07
C LEU A 288 3.14 5.44 19.36
N LYS A 289 2.21 4.52 19.62
CA LYS A 289 0.81 4.58 19.19
C LYS A 289 -0.02 5.45 20.14
N LYS A 290 0.37 6.72 20.29
CA LYS A 290 -0.41 7.73 21.02
C LYS A 290 -0.56 9.00 20.19
N GLY A 291 -1.55 9.82 20.56
CA GLY A 291 -1.78 11.10 19.91
C GLY A 291 -2.25 10.95 18.46
N VAL A 292 -1.61 11.68 17.55
CA VAL A 292 -1.99 11.78 16.14
C VAL A 292 -1.89 10.46 15.38
N LEU A 293 -0.77 9.74 15.53
CA LEU A 293 -0.53 8.51 14.74
C LEU A 293 -1.64 7.47 14.94
N THR A 294 -2.11 7.27 16.18
CA THR A 294 -3.21 6.33 16.44
C THR A 294 -4.51 6.77 15.80
N ARG A 295 -4.77 8.08 15.72
CA ARG A 295 -5.95 8.60 15.02
C ARG A 295 -5.82 8.36 13.53
N GLU A 296 -4.67 8.65 12.93
CA GLU A 296 -4.42 8.36 11.52
C GLU A 296 -4.65 6.87 11.19
N LEU A 297 -4.10 5.97 12.01
CA LEU A 297 -4.26 4.52 11.82
C LEU A 297 -5.73 4.09 11.95
N ASN A 298 -6.46 4.60 12.93
CA ASN A 298 -7.87 4.27 13.13
C ASN A 298 -8.73 4.84 11.98
N ASP A 299 -8.57 6.13 11.69
CA ASP A 299 -9.45 6.87 10.78
C ASP A 299 -9.21 6.51 9.33
N LEU A 300 -7.94 6.34 8.94
CA LEU A 300 -7.55 6.09 7.55
C LEU A 300 -7.48 4.60 7.24
N VAL A 301 -6.99 3.77 8.17
CA VAL A 301 -6.77 2.34 7.91
C VAL A 301 -7.93 1.50 8.44
N ALA A 302 -8.08 1.41 9.76
CA ALA A 302 -8.98 0.45 10.40
C ALA A 302 -10.45 0.69 10.05
N ASN A 303 -10.88 1.97 9.99
CA ASN A 303 -12.29 2.34 9.79
C ASN A 303 -12.65 2.68 8.33
N SER A 304 -11.68 2.73 7.42
CA SER A 304 -11.90 3.22 6.05
C SER A 304 -11.23 2.31 5.01
N TYR A 305 -9.90 2.34 4.93
CA TYR A 305 -9.19 1.64 3.86
C TYR A 305 -9.32 0.11 3.94
N LEU A 306 -9.10 -0.47 5.12
CA LEU A 306 -9.04 -1.92 5.29
C LEU A 306 -10.41 -2.60 5.08
N PRO A 307 -11.54 -2.09 5.63
CA PRO A 307 -12.85 -2.64 5.32
C PRO A 307 -13.19 -2.52 3.83
N ALA A 308 -12.86 -1.39 3.18
CA ALA A 308 -13.09 -1.21 1.74
C ALA A 308 -12.25 -2.17 0.88
N ARG A 309 -11.07 -2.58 1.37
CA ARG A 309 -10.21 -3.56 0.70
C ARG A 309 -10.67 -4.99 0.87
N LEU A 310 -11.27 -5.31 2.01
CA LEU A 310 -11.78 -6.64 2.36
C LEU A 310 -13.27 -6.82 2.08
N ALA A 311 -13.93 -5.82 1.48
CA ALA A 311 -15.28 -5.96 0.96
C ALA A 311 -15.20 -6.74 -0.36
N SER A 312 -15.75 -7.96 -0.38
CA SER A 312 -15.74 -8.82 -1.57
C SER A 312 -16.73 -8.28 -2.61
N SER A 313 -16.28 -8.24 -3.86
CA SER A 313 -17.04 -7.73 -4.99
C SER A 313 -18.26 -8.62 -5.30
N ALA A 314 -19.47 -8.07 -5.16
CA ALA A 314 -20.59 -8.11 -6.13
C ALA A 314 -21.98 -7.91 -5.50
N TYR A 315 -22.15 -8.11 -4.18
CA TYR A 315 -23.49 -8.18 -3.57
C TYR A 315 -23.72 -7.34 -2.31
N ASP A 316 -22.70 -6.68 -1.74
CA ASP A 316 -22.91 -5.74 -0.63
C ASP A 316 -23.30 -4.36 -1.20
N HIS A 317 -24.60 -4.17 -1.41
CA HIS A 317 -25.20 -2.88 -1.80
C HIS A 317 -25.00 -1.76 -0.76
N ASP A 318 -24.47 -2.08 0.43
CA ASP A 318 -24.14 -1.10 1.47
C ASP A 318 -22.78 -0.40 1.25
N ASP A 319 -21.93 -0.88 0.33
CA ASP A 319 -20.59 -0.33 0.07
C ASP A 319 -20.57 1.03 -0.65
N ILE A 320 -21.71 1.46 -1.22
CA ILE A 320 -21.81 2.69 -2.03
C ILE A 320 -21.47 3.95 -1.20
N ASN A 321 -21.60 3.90 0.12
CA ASN A 321 -21.35 5.05 1.01
C ASN A 321 -19.98 5.01 1.73
N MET A 322 -19.11 4.06 1.42
CA MET A 322 -17.79 3.99 2.06
C MET A 322 -16.81 4.99 1.46
N PHE A 323 -16.11 5.74 2.32
CA PHE A 323 -15.04 6.63 1.91
C PHE A 323 -13.82 5.84 1.40
N GLN A 324 -13.38 6.17 0.19
CA GLN A 324 -12.17 5.66 -0.44
C GLN A 324 -11.12 6.78 -0.58
N PRO A 325 -9.83 6.45 -0.70
CA PRO A 325 -8.80 7.43 -1.05
C PRO A 325 -9.14 8.24 -2.31
N LEU A 326 -9.10 9.57 -2.21
CA LEU A 326 -9.25 10.45 -3.36
C LEU A 326 -8.01 10.35 -4.24
N SER A 327 -8.18 10.26 -5.56
CA SER A 327 -7.07 10.18 -6.50
C SER A 327 -7.38 10.97 -7.76
N PHE A 328 -6.53 11.94 -8.10
CA PHE A 328 -6.59 12.65 -9.39
C PHE A 328 -5.59 12.09 -10.39
N PHE A 329 -4.51 11.50 -9.89
CA PHE A 329 -3.38 11.06 -10.70
C PHE A 329 -3.18 9.56 -10.54
N LYS A 330 -3.00 8.87 -11.66
CA LYS A 330 -2.54 7.48 -11.71
C LYS A 330 -1.15 7.46 -12.32
N VAL A 331 -0.15 7.22 -11.50
CA VAL A 331 1.25 7.17 -11.92
C VAL A 331 1.65 5.72 -12.09
N TYR A 332 2.09 5.36 -13.29
CA TYR A 332 2.46 4.00 -13.63
C TYR A 332 3.97 3.84 -13.52
N GLU A 333 4.40 2.82 -12.78
CA GLU A 333 5.81 2.50 -12.57
C GLU A 333 6.05 1.02 -12.83
N ARG A 334 7.11 0.70 -13.57
CA ARG A 334 7.59 -0.67 -13.68
C ARG A 334 8.39 -1.05 -12.43
N VAL A 335 8.14 -2.26 -11.95
CA VAL A 335 8.90 -2.86 -10.85
C VAL A 335 9.60 -4.08 -11.43
N ASP A 336 10.80 -3.90 -11.96
CA ASP A 336 11.58 -4.98 -12.59
C ASP A 336 13.03 -5.07 -12.08
N GLY A 337 13.34 -4.30 -11.04
CA GLY A 337 14.68 -4.18 -10.48
C GLY A 337 15.68 -3.40 -11.33
N VAL A 338 15.34 -3.04 -12.58
CA VAL A 338 16.18 -2.32 -13.55
C VAL A 338 15.70 -0.89 -13.76
N SER A 339 14.43 -0.58 -13.50
CA SER A 339 13.86 0.77 -13.60
C SER A 339 14.65 1.85 -12.86
N SER A 340 15.39 1.50 -11.80
CA SER A 340 16.29 2.43 -11.09
C SER A 340 17.47 2.95 -11.94
N LEU A 341 17.76 2.32 -13.09
CA LEU A 341 18.81 2.75 -14.03
C LEU A 341 18.33 3.84 -15.00
N PHE A 342 17.01 4.05 -15.09
CA PHE A 342 16.41 5.05 -15.97
C PHE A 342 15.93 6.26 -15.19
N GLN A 343 15.68 7.37 -15.90
CA GLN A 343 15.12 8.58 -15.31
C GLN A 343 13.75 8.29 -14.69
N ASN A 344 13.61 8.50 -13.39
CA ASN A 344 12.38 8.25 -12.65
C ASN A 344 11.56 9.54 -12.43
N TRP A 345 10.35 9.41 -11.88
CA TRP A 345 9.47 10.56 -11.59
C TRP A 345 10.01 11.52 -10.51
N ASN A 346 10.89 11.05 -9.64
CA ASN A 346 11.56 11.90 -8.66
C ASN A 346 12.58 12.83 -9.36
N ASP A 347 13.31 12.32 -10.35
CA ASP A 347 14.25 13.11 -11.17
C ASP A 347 13.54 14.20 -11.96
N LEU A 348 12.28 13.97 -12.32
CA LEU A 348 11.41 14.95 -12.98
C LEU A 348 10.68 15.88 -12.00
N HIS A 349 10.96 15.78 -10.70
CA HIS A 349 10.31 16.56 -9.64
C HIS A 349 8.78 16.43 -9.58
N LEU A 350 8.21 15.35 -10.13
CA LEU A 350 6.77 15.08 -10.05
C LEU A 350 6.34 14.80 -8.61
N TRP A 351 7.06 13.94 -7.89
CA TRP A 351 6.68 13.57 -6.52
C TRP A 351 6.67 14.75 -5.54
N PRO A 352 7.71 15.60 -5.50
CA PRO A 352 7.66 16.83 -4.70
C PRO A 352 6.46 17.71 -5.04
N TYR A 353 6.15 17.88 -6.33
CA TYR A 353 5.02 18.69 -6.77
C TYR A 353 3.67 18.11 -6.31
N LEU A 354 3.44 16.81 -6.54
CA LEU A 354 2.19 16.14 -6.15
C LEU A 354 2.00 16.16 -4.63
N LYS A 355 3.04 15.82 -3.86
CA LYS A 355 3.00 15.86 -2.39
C LYS A 355 2.72 17.27 -1.86
N GLY A 356 3.32 18.30 -2.46
CA GLY A 356 3.11 19.70 -2.04
C GLY A 356 1.75 20.27 -2.41
N SER A 357 1.25 20.00 -3.62
CA SER A 357 0.05 20.67 -4.16
C SER A 357 -1.24 19.87 -3.99
N PHE A 358 -1.14 18.54 -3.94
CA PHE A 358 -2.29 17.62 -3.87
C PHE A 358 -2.21 16.65 -2.68
N GLY A 359 -1.16 16.75 -1.85
CA GLY A 359 -0.90 15.81 -0.77
C GLY A 359 -0.76 14.39 -1.31
N TRP A 360 -1.58 13.49 -0.79
CA TRP A 360 -1.60 12.08 -1.16
C TRP A 360 -2.72 11.70 -2.14
N SER A 361 -3.25 12.68 -2.89
CA SER A 361 -4.38 12.48 -3.82
C SER A 361 -3.95 11.85 -5.16
N TYR A 362 -3.10 10.83 -5.11
CA TYR A 362 -2.57 10.11 -6.26
C TYR A 362 -2.47 8.62 -5.96
N LYS A 363 -2.48 7.79 -7.01
CA LYS A 363 -2.26 6.34 -6.94
C LYS A 363 -1.05 5.95 -7.76
N VAL A 364 -0.18 5.13 -7.19
CA VAL A 364 0.92 4.50 -7.93
C VAL A 364 0.50 3.09 -8.30
N ILE A 365 0.59 2.76 -9.59
CA ILE A 365 0.14 1.48 -10.13
C ILE A 365 1.34 0.79 -10.75
N SER A 366 1.57 -0.46 -10.36
CA SER A 366 2.58 -1.29 -11.02
C SER A 366 2.12 -1.65 -12.43
N ASN A 367 3.03 -1.54 -13.41
CA ASN A 367 2.75 -1.96 -14.78
C ASN A 367 2.30 -3.44 -14.88
N ASP A 368 2.79 -4.28 -13.97
CA ASP A 368 2.44 -5.70 -13.92
C ASP A 368 0.97 -5.96 -13.55
N THR A 369 0.34 -5.02 -12.83
CA THR A 369 -1.05 -5.14 -12.37
C THR A 369 -2.04 -4.39 -13.25
N LEU A 370 -1.59 -3.78 -14.36
CA LEU A 370 -2.40 -2.93 -15.23
C LEU A 370 -3.75 -3.56 -15.63
N LYS A 371 -3.75 -4.85 -15.98
CA LYS A 371 -4.95 -5.61 -16.38
C LYS A 371 -6.03 -5.66 -15.29
N LEU A 372 -5.65 -5.62 -14.02
CA LEU A 372 -6.58 -5.63 -12.88
C LEU A 372 -7.26 -4.26 -12.69
N HIS A 373 -6.68 -3.20 -13.24
CA HIS A 373 -7.17 -1.83 -13.13
C HIS A 373 -7.91 -1.33 -14.39
N GLU A 374 -7.85 -2.04 -15.52
CA GLU A 374 -8.49 -1.61 -16.78
C GLU A 374 -10.02 -1.48 -16.70
N ASN A 375 -10.67 -2.21 -15.78
CA ASN A 375 -12.14 -2.37 -15.74
C ASN A 375 -12.83 -1.63 -14.59
N LYS A 376 -12.10 -0.89 -13.74
CA LYS A 376 -12.62 -0.43 -12.43
C LYS A 376 -13.03 1.05 -12.35
N THR A 377 -12.67 1.91 -13.32
CA THR A 377 -12.98 3.35 -13.25
C THR A 377 -13.17 3.98 -14.64
N PRO A 378 -14.02 5.01 -14.79
CA PRO A 378 -14.09 5.81 -16.02
C PRO A 378 -12.72 6.41 -16.38
N TYR A 379 -12.34 6.32 -17.66
CA TYR A 379 -11.05 6.82 -18.16
C TYR A 379 -10.91 8.36 -18.04
N GLN A 380 -12.02 9.09 -17.90
CA GLN A 380 -12.10 10.55 -17.95
C GLN A 380 -11.74 11.25 -16.63
N GLU A 381 -11.82 10.55 -15.49
CA GLU A 381 -11.71 11.16 -14.16
C GLU A 381 -10.26 11.42 -13.71
N HIS A 382 -9.30 10.68 -14.26
CA HIS A 382 -7.92 10.67 -13.78
C HIS A 382 -6.93 11.15 -14.84
N ILE A 383 -5.81 11.73 -14.40
CA ILE A 383 -4.64 11.99 -15.24
C ILE A 383 -3.70 10.79 -15.10
N HIS A 384 -3.43 10.12 -16.20
CA HIS A 384 -2.57 8.94 -16.26
C HIS A 384 -1.15 9.33 -16.68
N LEU A 385 -0.13 8.96 -15.89
CA LEU A 385 1.27 9.32 -16.12
C LEU A 385 2.13 8.09 -16.40
N PHE A 386 2.84 8.10 -17.54
CA PHE A 386 3.69 6.99 -17.98
C PHE A 386 5.11 7.46 -18.34
N HIS A 387 6.08 6.58 -18.11
CA HIS A 387 7.44 6.73 -18.63
C HIS A 387 7.61 5.98 -19.96
N GLY A 388 8.38 6.56 -20.87
CA GLY A 388 8.63 6.03 -22.21
C GLY A 388 9.38 4.69 -22.18
N HIS A 389 10.38 4.56 -21.31
CA HIS A 389 11.15 3.31 -21.13
C HIS A 389 10.32 2.16 -20.57
N ASP A 390 9.16 2.47 -19.98
CA ASP A 390 8.23 1.47 -19.46
C ASP A 390 7.21 1.02 -20.50
N VAL A 391 7.07 1.72 -21.63
CA VAL A 391 6.04 1.42 -22.64
C VAL A 391 6.36 0.12 -23.37
N ASP A 392 5.54 -0.89 -23.10
CA ASP A 392 5.44 -2.11 -23.88
C ASP A 392 4.17 -2.12 -24.74
N ARG A 393 3.89 -3.24 -25.43
CA ARG A 393 2.69 -3.38 -26.25
C ARG A 393 1.39 -3.24 -25.44
N THR A 394 1.39 -3.71 -24.19
CA THR A 394 0.22 -3.67 -23.31
C THR A 394 -0.09 -2.23 -22.90
N ILE A 395 0.93 -1.53 -22.41
CA ILE A 395 0.86 -0.13 -21.97
C ILE A 395 0.55 0.78 -23.14
N PHE A 396 1.18 0.57 -24.30
CA PHE A 396 0.87 1.34 -25.51
C PHE A 396 -0.61 1.25 -25.89
N ASN A 397 -1.17 0.04 -25.93
CA ASN A 397 -2.59 -0.16 -26.21
C ASN A 397 -3.48 0.49 -25.14
N TYR A 398 -3.08 0.41 -23.87
CA TYR A 398 -3.82 1.03 -22.78
C TYR A 398 -3.82 2.56 -22.87
N ILE A 399 -2.68 3.18 -23.20
CA ILE A 399 -2.56 4.61 -23.44
C ILE A 399 -3.52 5.05 -24.54
N LEU A 400 -3.50 4.36 -25.69
CA LEU A 400 -4.38 4.69 -26.81
C LEU A 400 -5.86 4.49 -26.44
N LYS A 401 -6.20 3.38 -25.79
CA LYS A 401 -7.58 3.10 -25.35
C LYS A 401 -8.07 4.19 -24.38
N THR A 402 -7.25 4.57 -23.42
CA THR A 402 -7.55 5.63 -22.45
C THR A 402 -7.78 6.96 -23.16
N PHE A 403 -6.87 7.35 -24.05
CA PHE A 403 -6.97 8.59 -24.84
C PHE A 403 -8.22 8.62 -25.73
N MET A 404 -8.49 7.53 -26.48
CA MET A 404 -9.65 7.43 -27.37
C MET A 404 -10.99 7.46 -26.60
N ASN A 405 -11.01 6.99 -25.35
CA ASN A 405 -12.19 7.00 -24.48
C ASN A 405 -12.35 8.32 -23.69
N GLY A 406 -11.72 9.42 -24.12
CA GLY A 406 -11.85 10.72 -23.46
C GLY A 406 -10.92 10.92 -22.25
N GLY A 407 -9.96 10.02 -22.02
CA GLY A 407 -9.04 10.10 -20.90
C GLY A 407 -7.90 11.09 -21.08
N ARG A 408 -7.24 11.41 -19.96
CA ARG A 408 -6.13 12.38 -19.87
C ARG A 408 -4.83 11.63 -19.63
N VAL A 409 -3.87 11.75 -20.53
CA VAL A 409 -2.60 11.01 -20.47
C VAL A 409 -1.42 11.98 -20.58
N ILE A 410 -0.42 11.80 -19.72
CA ILE A 410 0.90 12.43 -19.80
C ILE A 410 1.93 11.31 -19.99
N LEU A 411 2.71 11.39 -21.07
CA LEU A 411 3.78 10.44 -21.37
C LEU A 411 5.11 11.17 -21.44
N ASN A 412 6.05 10.78 -20.57
CA ASN A 412 7.44 11.18 -20.73
C ASN A 412 8.08 10.35 -21.84
N ARG A 413 8.57 10.99 -22.91
CA ARG A 413 9.18 10.31 -24.06
C ARG A 413 10.59 9.80 -23.80
N SER A 414 11.25 10.22 -22.72
CA SER A 414 12.59 9.73 -22.38
C SER A 414 12.64 8.20 -22.31
N GLY A 415 13.49 7.60 -23.16
CA GLY A 415 13.68 6.16 -23.25
C GLY A 415 12.57 5.40 -23.98
N LEU A 416 11.63 6.08 -24.64
CA LEU A 416 10.63 5.44 -25.52
C LEU A 416 11.33 4.80 -26.73
N SER A 417 11.01 3.54 -27.04
CA SER A 417 11.60 2.87 -28.20
C SER A 417 11.16 3.50 -29.53
N ASP A 418 12.04 3.47 -30.52
CA ASP A 418 11.76 3.97 -31.88
C ASP A 418 10.54 3.28 -32.50
N GLU A 419 10.30 2.02 -32.15
CA GLU A 419 9.12 1.28 -32.58
C GLU A 419 7.83 1.96 -32.12
N PHE A 420 7.71 2.25 -30.82
CA PHE A 420 6.50 2.88 -30.27
C PHE A 420 6.39 4.35 -30.66
N ALA A 421 7.51 5.06 -30.79
CA ALA A 421 7.53 6.42 -31.32
C ALA A 421 6.90 6.50 -32.73
N LYS A 422 7.33 5.62 -33.65
CA LYS A 422 6.77 5.54 -35.01
C LYS A 422 5.29 5.12 -35.03
N ARG A 423 4.89 4.24 -34.11
CA ARG A 423 3.48 3.84 -33.97
C ARG A 423 2.59 4.99 -33.50
N PHE A 424 3.06 5.83 -32.57
CA PHE A 424 2.33 7.06 -32.20
C PHE A 424 2.19 7.99 -33.40
N GLU A 425 3.27 8.24 -34.15
CA GLU A 425 3.22 9.09 -35.35
C GLU A 425 2.24 8.57 -36.39
N THR A 426 2.25 7.25 -36.64
CA THR A 426 1.33 6.60 -37.57
C THR A 426 -0.12 6.75 -37.09
N PHE A 427 -0.38 6.50 -35.81
CA PHE A 427 -1.70 6.70 -35.22
C PHE A 427 -2.20 8.15 -35.35
N PHE A 428 -1.33 9.15 -35.12
CA PHE A 428 -1.69 10.56 -35.25
C PHE A 428 -2.03 10.94 -36.70
N LEU A 429 -1.26 10.44 -37.67
CA LEU A 429 -1.50 10.66 -39.09
C LEU A 429 -2.78 9.97 -39.58
N GLU A 430 -2.99 8.72 -39.20
CA GLU A 430 -4.17 7.93 -39.58
C GLU A 430 -5.48 8.53 -39.07
N ASN A 431 -5.45 9.12 -37.88
CA ASN A 431 -6.63 9.75 -37.26
C ASN A 431 -6.71 11.27 -37.52
N ASN A 432 -5.81 11.82 -38.33
CA ASN A 432 -5.72 13.25 -38.66
C ASN A 432 -5.74 14.15 -37.41
N LEU A 433 -5.00 13.76 -36.38
CA LEU A 433 -4.95 14.47 -35.11
C LEU A 433 -4.06 15.71 -35.21
N ASN A 434 -4.54 16.84 -34.68
CA ASN A 434 -3.73 18.05 -34.60
C ASN A 434 -2.71 17.92 -33.46
N VAL A 435 -1.42 18.03 -33.77
CA VAL A 435 -0.32 17.97 -32.81
C VAL A 435 0.21 19.37 -32.55
N GLU A 436 -0.18 19.95 -31.42
CA GLU A 436 0.29 21.27 -31.00
C GLU A 436 1.64 21.14 -30.32
N LYS A 437 2.69 21.69 -30.93
CA LYS A 437 4.03 21.72 -30.33
C LYS A 437 4.24 23.04 -29.61
N VAL A 438 4.44 22.96 -28.30
CA VAL A 438 4.69 24.11 -27.44
C VAL A 438 6.10 24.00 -26.88
N HIS A 439 6.89 25.05 -27.09
CA HIS A 439 8.18 25.20 -26.41
C HIS A 439 7.95 26.06 -25.18
N PHE A 440 7.91 25.42 -24.01
CA PHE A 440 7.78 26.13 -22.73
C PHE A 440 9.16 26.18 -22.06
N GLN A 441 9.43 25.26 -21.15
CA GLN A 441 10.77 25.01 -20.59
C GLN A 441 11.37 23.70 -21.14
N THR A 442 10.51 22.75 -21.53
CA THR A 442 10.85 21.62 -22.39
C THR A 442 9.90 21.61 -23.59
N GLN A 443 10.20 20.79 -24.59
CA GLN A 443 9.28 20.54 -25.69
C GLN A 443 8.09 19.72 -25.20
N ILE A 444 6.90 20.26 -25.38
CA ILE A 444 5.62 19.61 -25.07
C ILE A 444 4.86 19.43 -26.38
N GLN A 445 4.28 18.25 -26.58
CA GLN A 445 3.31 18.01 -27.65
C GLN A 445 1.94 17.77 -27.01
N ASN A 446 0.96 18.58 -27.35
CA ASN A 446 -0.42 18.44 -26.91
C ASN A 446 -1.27 17.91 -28.07
N ILE A 447 -1.91 16.78 -27.85
CA ILE A 447 -2.77 16.10 -28.82
C ILE A 447 -4.15 15.96 -28.19
N ALA A 448 -5.19 16.39 -28.91
CA ALA A 448 -6.58 16.32 -28.44
C ALA A 448 -7.46 15.54 -29.43
N LEU A 449 -8.39 14.75 -28.89
CA LEU A 449 -9.40 14.01 -29.65
C LEU A 449 -10.70 13.95 -28.84
N GLY A 450 -11.71 14.75 -29.22
CA GLY A 450 -12.93 14.89 -28.41
C GLY A 450 -12.60 15.43 -27.01
N GLU A 451 -12.95 14.68 -25.97
CA GLU A 451 -12.57 14.97 -24.57
C GLU A 451 -11.19 14.41 -24.20
N GLY A 452 -10.63 13.55 -25.05
CA GLY A 452 -9.35 12.88 -24.82
C GLY A 452 -8.18 13.83 -25.02
N ARG A 453 -7.20 13.73 -24.12
CA ARG A 453 -6.00 14.57 -24.17
C ARG A 453 -4.75 13.75 -23.90
N LEU A 454 -3.79 13.82 -24.80
CA LEU A 454 -2.48 13.20 -24.70
C LEU A 454 -1.41 14.30 -24.72
N VAL A 455 -0.61 14.37 -23.66
CA VAL A 455 0.53 15.27 -23.55
C VAL A 455 1.81 14.46 -23.57
N LEU A 456 2.69 14.75 -24.53
CA LEU A 456 4.02 14.17 -24.60
C LEU A 456 5.03 15.19 -24.09
N ILE A 457 5.86 14.81 -23.12
CA ILE A 457 6.93 15.65 -22.57
C ILE A 457 8.30 15.05 -22.88
N GLU A 458 9.28 15.89 -23.21
CA GLU A 458 10.68 15.47 -23.34
C GLU A 458 11.39 15.62 -21.98
N GLY A 459 11.56 14.51 -21.26
CA GLY A 459 12.15 14.50 -19.91
C GLY A 459 13.64 14.83 -19.88
N GLU A 460 14.35 14.74 -21.00
CA GLU A 460 15.77 15.13 -21.07
C GLU A 460 15.99 16.62 -20.79
N GLY A 461 15.04 17.47 -21.21
CA GLY A 461 15.08 18.92 -20.99
C GLY A 461 14.96 19.35 -19.53
N PHE A 462 14.60 18.42 -18.62
CA PHE A 462 14.49 18.72 -17.20
C PHE A 462 15.86 18.90 -16.55
N LYS A 463 16.92 18.21 -17.00
CA LYS A 463 18.23 18.15 -16.30
C LYS A 463 18.89 19.51 -16.03
N GLU A 464 18.52 20.53 -16.79
CA GLU A 464 19.12 21.87 -16.72
C GLU A 464 18.26 22.89 -15.95
N MET A 465 17.06 22.52 -15.48
CA MET A 465 16.13 23.44 -14.83
C MET A 465 16.43 23.66 -13.35
N ASP A 466 16.05 24.83 -12.84
CA ASP A 466 16.11 25.13 -11.42
C ASP A 466 14.89 24.58 -10.66
N LYS A 467 14.96 24.61 -9.31
CA LYS A 467 13.88 24.08 -8.45
C LYS A 467 12.53 24.76 -8.64
N ASN A 468 12.52 26.07 -8.90
CA ASN A 468 11.28 26.84 -9.04
C ASN A 468 10.65 26.61 -10.40
N ASP A 469 11.47 26.46 -11.43
CA ASP A 469 11.07 26.15 -12.79
C ASP A 469 10.35 24.80 -12.87
N TYR A 470 10.83 23.76 -12.16
CA TYR A 470 10.12 22.48 -12.08
C TYR A 470 8.72 22.59 -11.49
N LEU A 471 8.57 23.35 -10.39
CA LEU A 471 7.27 23.52 -9.75
C LEU A 471 6.32 24.31 -10.65
N ASN A 472 6.82 25.36 -11.31
CA ASN A 472 6.06 26.14 -12.27
C ASN A 472 5.65 25.32 -13.49
N PHE A 473 6.54 24.44 -14.00
CA PHE A 473 6.23 23.51 -15.07
C PHE A 473 5.00 22.66 -14.74
N TRP A 474 5.08 21.91 -13.64
CA TRP A 474 4.03 20.97 -13.27
C TRP A 474 2.74 21.68 -12.90
N LYS A 475 2.84 22.83 -12.21
CA LYS A 475 1.69 23.67 -11.90
C LYS A 475 0.95 24.09 -13.16
N THR A 476 1.67 24.72 -14.10
CA THR A 476 1.09 25.23 -15.36
C THR A 476 0.48 24.08 -16.15
N LEU A 477 1.21 22.96 -16.28
CA LEU A 477 0.72 21.80 -17.02
C LEU A 477 -0.56 21.21 -16.40
N VAL A 478 -0.58 21.00 -15.08
CA VAL A 478 -1.72 20.40 -14.39
C VAL A 478 -2.94 21.32 -14.36
N GLU A 479 -2.74 22.64 -14.22
CA GLU A 479 -3.83 23.63 -14.30
C GLU A 479 -4.60 23.54 -15.61
N THR A 480 -3.94 23.16 -16.72
CA THR A 480 -4.63 22.98 -18.00
C THR A 480 -5.66 21.84 -18.02
N PHE A 481 -5.64 20.93 -17.03
CA PHE A 481 -6.64 19.86 -16.91
C PHE A 481 -7.87 20.26 -16.07
N SER A 482 -7.91 21.50 -15.54
CA SER A 482 -9.06 22.05 -14.80
C SER A 482 -9.58 21.12 -13.69
N LEU A 483 -8.67 20.60 -12.87
CA LEU A 483 -9.04 19.73 -11.75
C LEU A 483 -9.83 20.52 -10.69
N VAL A 484 -10.99 19.99 -10.30
CA VAL A 484 -11.79 20.55 -9.20
C VAL A 484 -11.18 20.08 -7.88
N HIS A 485 -10.45 20.94 -7.18
CA HIS A 485 -9.80 20.63 -5.90
C HIS A 485 -9.71 21.88 -5.00
N VAL A 486 -9.72 21.68 -3.68
CA VAL A 486 -9.54 22.77 -2.71
C VAL A 486 -8.07 22.84 -2.33
N PRO A 487 -7.34 23.90 -2.73
CA PRO A 487 -5.95 24.05 -2.32
C PRO A 487 -5.87 24.38 -0.83
N ILE A 488 -4.96 23.72 -0.13
CA ILE A 488 -4.70 23.97 1.29
C ILE A 488 -3.46 24.87 1.41
N GLN A 489 -3.62 26.06 2.00
CA GLN A 489 -2.51 26.99 2.21
C GLN A 489 -1.87 26.75 3.58
N ASN A 490 -0.55 26.98 3.69
CA ASN A 490 0.22 26.88 4.94
C ASN A 490 0.20 25.47 5.58
N VAL A 491 0.39 24.43 4.78
CA VAL A 491 0.38 23.02 5.21
C VAL A 491 1.66 22.53 5.86
N ASP A 492 2.72 23.35 5.95
CA ASP A 492 4.00 22.90 6.48
C ASP A 492 3.85 22.29 7.88
N GLY A 493 4.25 21.03 8.04
CA GLY A 493 4.15 20.29 9.29
C GLY A 493 2.73 19.88 9.70
N ILE A 494 1.74 20.01 8.83
CA ILE A 494 0.42 19.43 9.01
C ILE A 494 0.30 18.21 8.11
N ASP A 495 -0.12 17.10 8.71
CA ASP A 495 -0.44 15.90 7.97
C ASP A 495 -1.90 15.96 7.54
N PHE A 496 -2.18 15.67 6.27
CA PHE A 496 -3.53 15.71 5.74
C PHE A 496 -3.78 14.64 4.68
N TYR A 497 -5.04 14.19 4.63
CA TYR A 497 -5.45 13.13 3.71
C TYR A 497 -6.87 13.35 3.19
N TRP A 498 -7.04 13.19 1.88
CA TRP A 498 -8.33 13.33 1.20
C TRP A 498 -8.95 11.98 0.87
N ARG A 499 -10.24 11.87 1.15
CA ARG A 499 -11.09 10.72 0.78
C ARG A 499 -12.32 11.20 0.04
N THR A 500 -12.93 10.34 -0.75
CA THR A 500 -14.20 10.63 -1.44
C THR A 500 -15.15 9.45 -1.35
N ARG A 501 -16.44 9.73 -1.49
CA ARG A 501 -17.51 8.75 -1.72
C ARG A 501 -18.59 9.36 -2.62
N PRO A 502 -19.36 8.52 -3.32
CA PRO A 502 -20.60 8.95 -3.96
C PRO A 502 -21.56 9.62 -2.96
N SER A 503 -22.38 10.54 -3.45
CA SER A 503 -23.48 11.11 -2.67
C SER A 503 -24.54 10.07 -2.37
N SER A 504 -25.06 10.12 -1.14
CA SER A 504 -26.19 9.27 -0.75
C SER A 504 -27.52 9.83 -1.26
N ALA A 505 -28.59 9.03 -1.19
CA ALA A 505 -29.94 9.47 -1.59
C ALA A 505 -30.47 10.70 -0.82
N ASN A 506 -29.90 11.03 0.33
CA ASN A 506 -30.25 12.23 1.12
C ASN A 506 -29.42 13.46 0.73
N GLU A 507 -28.42 13.30 -0.14
CA GLU A 507 -27.42 14.29 -0.55
C GLU A 507 -27.56 14.65 -2.04
N LEU A 508 -28.78 14.60 -2.61
CA LEU A 508 -29.07 14.77 -4.05
C LEU A 508 -28.55 16.08 -4.69
N LYS A 509 -28.10 17.04 -3.88
CA LYS A 509 -27.52 18.30 -4.34
C LYS A 509 -26.03 18.20 -4.67
N PHE A 510 -25.37 17.14 -4.22
CA PHE A 510 -23.94 16.93 -4.41
C PHE A 510 -23.69 15.81 -5.41
N GLU A 511 -22.66 15.96 -6.23
CA GLU A 511 -22.18 14.88 -7.10
C GLU A 511 -21.42 13.85 -6.27
N GLU A 512 -20.56 14.33 -5.37
CA GLU A 512 -19.81 13.52 -4.43
C GLU A 512 -19.58 14.25 -3.10
N VAL A 513 -19.16 13.50 -2.08
CA VAL A 513 -18.73 14.02 -0.78
C VAL A 513 -17.24 13.74 -0.59
N ARG A 514 -16.45 14.79 -0.38
CA ARG A 514 -15.02 14.69 -0.11
C ARG A 514 -14.72 14.97 1.36
N ARG A 515 -13.94 14.10 1.98
CA ARG A 515 -13.51 14.19 3.37
C ARG A 515 -12.04 14.54 3.46
N LEU A 516 -11.75 15.65 4.13
CA LEU A 516 -10.41 16.07 4.50
C LEU A 516 -10.15 15.73 5.96
N SER A 517 -9.16 14.90 6.23
CA SER A 517 -8.61 14.69 7.57
C SER A 517 -7.37 15.55 7.76
N LEU A 518 -7.30 16.29 8.86
CA LEU A 518 -6.18 17.16 9.23
C LEU A 518 -5.63 16.75 10.60
N TYR A 519 -4.31 16.65 10.70
CA TYR A 519 -3.62 16.29 11.93
C TYR A 519 -2.40 17.19 12.16
N ASN A 520 -2.19 17.62 13.40
CA ASN A 520 -1.02 18.39 13.79
C ASN A 520 -0.04 17.53 14.60
N PRO A 521 0.94 16.87 13.95
CA PRO A 521 1.97 16.09 14.64
C PRO A 521 2.99 16.96 15.37
N THR A 522 2.96 18.29 15.19
CA THR A 522 4.00 19.18 15.72
C THR A 522 3.73 19.64 17.15
N SER A 523 4.79 20.05 17.85
CA SER A 523 4.72 20.60 19.20
C SER A 523 4.18 22.03 19.26
N TYR A 524 3.78 22.63 18.15
CA TYR A 524 3.34 24.02 18.07
C TYR A 524 2.00 24.15 17.37
N ARG A 525 1.31 25.25 17.66
CA ARG A 525 0.00 25.53 17.08
C ARG A 525 0.14 25.92 15.62
N LYS A 526 -0.80 25.46 14.81
CA LYS A 526 -0.84 25.67 13.36
C LYS A 526 -2.17 26.29 12.95
N LYS A 527 -2.12 27.25 12.04
CA LYS A 527 -3.32 27.86 11.45
C LYS A 527 -3.34 27.59 9.95
N ILE A 528 -4.43 27.00 9.50
CA ILE A 528 -4.70 26.65 8.10
C ILE A 528 -5.86 27.51 7.63
N LYS A 529 -5.75 27.99 6.40
CA LYS A 529 -6.79 28.78 5.73
C LYS A 529 -7.03 28.16 4.36
N MET A 530 -8.29 27.84 4.07
CA MET A 530 -8.68 27.26 2.78
C MET A 530 -9.73 28.15 2.14
N SER A 531 -9.43 28.63 0.93
CA SER A 531 -10.38 29.37 0.11
C SER A 531 -11.23 28.36 -0.67
N LEU A 532 -12.54 28.42 -0.46
CA LEU A 532 -13.48 27.52 -1.11
C LEU A 532 -13.90 28.12 -2.46
N THR A 533 -13.79 27.31 -3.51
CA THR A 533 -14.34 27.67 -4.83
C THR A 533 -15.85 27.43 -4.83
N LYS A 534 -16.57 27.99 -5.82
CA LYS A 534 -18.03 27.88 -5.92
C LYS A 534 -18.56 26.44 -5.99
N ASN A 535 -17.69 25.49 -6.36
CA ASN A 535 -18.00 24.07 -6.46
C ASN A 535 -17.97 23.33 -5.11
N PHE A 536 -17.54 23.98 -4.02
CA PHE A 536 -17.45 23.34 -2.71
C PHE A 536 -18.28 24.04 -1.65
N VAL A 537 -18.90 23.27 -0.78
CA VAL A 537 -19.50 23.75 0.47
C VAL A 537 -19.06 22.87 1.62
N VAL A 538 -18.76 23.47 2.78
CA VAL A 538 -18.54 22.71 4.01
C VAL A 538 -19.86 22.06 4.39
N TYR A 539 -19.88 20.73 4.35
CA TYR A 539 -21.07 19.93 4.63
C TYR A 539 -21.13 19.54 6.11
N LYS A 540 -20.00 19.11 6.69
CA LYS A 540 -19.93 18.66 8.08
C LYS A 540 -18.53 18.85 8.65
N VAL A 541 -18.43 19.12 9.94
CA VAL A 541 -17.19 19.05 10.73
C VAL A 541 -17.40 17.99 11.81
N ILE A 542 -16.45 17.06 11.94
CA ILE A 542 -16.50 15.97 12.92
C ILE A 542 -15.11 15.73 13.55
N ASP A 543 -15.12 15.00 14.66
CA ASP A 543 -13.91 14.53 15.36
C ASP A 543 -12.93 15.66 15.71
N GLU A 544 -13.49 16.79 16.19
CA GLU A 544 -12.75 17.96 16.63
C GLU A 544 -11.99 17.66 17.94
N ILE A 545 -10.66 17.69 17.88
CA ILE A 545 -9.81 17.51 19.06
C ILE A 545 -8.75 18.60 19.08
N ASN A 546 -8.71 19.37 20.16
CA ASN A 546 -7.76 20.47 20.37
C ASN A 546 -7.68 21.44 19.15
N VAL A 547 -8.82 21.69 18.52
CA VAL A 547 -8.96 22.46 17.29
C VAL A 547 -10.01 23.56 17.47
N ILE A 548 -9.85 24.66 16.75
CA ILE A 548 -10.86 25.70 16.59
C ILE A 548 -11.15 25.81 15.09
N VAL A 549 -12.40 25.61 14.70
CA VAL A 549 -12.85 25.73 13.30
C VAL A 549 -13.76 26.94 13.15
N GLN A 550 -13.47 27.79 12.18
CA GLN A 550 -14.28 28.95 11.81
C GLN A 550 -14.65 28.88 10.34
N THR A 551 -15.94 28.78 10.05
CA THR A 551 -16.47 28.71 8.68
C THR A 551 -17.06 30.05 8.26
N TYR A 552 -16.60 30.55 7.12
CA TYR A 552 -17.10 31.73 6.42
C TYR A 552 -17.68 31.32 5.05
N PRO A 553 -18.45 32.18 4.36
CA PRO A 553 -19.16 31.79 3.13
C PRO A 553 -18.28 31.18 2.01
N ASN A 554 -17.04 31.66 1.85
CA ASN A 554 -16.10 31.17 0.82
C ASN A 554 -14.76 30.74 1.41
N GLU A 555 -14.71 30.51 2.72
CA GLU A 555 -13.44 30.30 3.41
C GLU A 555 -13.65 29.49 4.69
N ILE A 556 -12.67 28.66 5.02
CA ILE A 556 -12.61 27.99 6.32
C ILE A 556 -11.22 28.22 6.92
N GLU A 557 -11.22 28.67 8.18
CA GLU A 557 -10.01 28.81 8.99
C GLU A 557 -10.01 27.73 10.08
N ILE A 558 -8.89 27.03 10.22
CA ILE A 558 -8.72 25.92 11.17
C ILE A 558 -7.45 26.17 11.97
N GLU A 559 -7.57 26.21 13.29
CA GLU A 559 -6.46 26.39 14.21
C GLU A 559 -6.27 25.10 15.03
N LEU A 560 -5.20 24.37 14.73
CA LEU A 560 -4.86 23.10 15.36
C LEU A 560 -3.81 23.34 16.44
N SER A 561 -4.13 23.04 17.69
CA SER A 561 -3.12 22.97 18.76
C SER A 561 -2.25 21.71 18.57
N PRO A 562 -1.13 21.55 19.31
CA PRO A 562 -0.33 20.33 19.25
C PRO A 562 -1.17 19.07 19.49
N GLU A 563 -0.91 18.02 18.71
CA GLU A 563 -1.71 16.78 18.65
C GLU A 563 -3.20 16.99 18.33
N GLY A 564 -3.56 18.17 17.82
CA GLY A 564 -4.91 18.47 17.38
C GLY A 564 -5.26 17.76 16.08
N SER A 565 -6.54 17.45 15.90
CA SER A 565 -7.05 16.87 14.67
C SER A 565 -8.49 17.32 14.41
N VAL A 566 -8.86 17.31 13.13
CA VAL A 566 -10.24 17.54 12.70
C VAL A 566 -10.51 16.85 11.38
N ILE A 567 -11.76 16.43 11.18
CA ILE A 567 -12.24 15.91 9.91
C ILE A 567 -13.32 16.87 9.37
N VAL A 568 -13.16 17.27 8.12
CA VAL A 568 -14.08 18.19 7.42
C VAL A 568 -14.61 17.52 6.16
N ASP A 569 -15.94 17.40 6.07
CA ASP A 569 -16.63 16.91 4.87
C ASP A 569 -17.06 18.10 4.01
N PHE A 570 -16.82 17.98 2.72
CA PHE A 570 -17.21 18.94 1.69
C PHE A 570 -18.17 18.27 0.71
N GLY A 571 -19.29 18.95 0.45
CA GLY A 571 -20.15 18.61 -0.69
C GLY A 571 -19.60 19.24 -1.96
N VAL A 572 -19.51 18.46 -3.04
CA VAL A 572 -19.00 18.91 -4.35
C VAL A 572 -20.17 19.10 -5.32
N PHE A 573 -20.23 20.26 -5.96
CA PHE A 573 -21.18 20.58 -7.02
C PHE A 573 -20.54 20.39 -8.40
N SER A 574 -21.33 19.89 -9.34
CA SER A 574 -21.03 19.80 -10.77
C SER A 574 -20.84 21.17 -11.41
#